data_AF-A0A5D6V3J0-F1
#
_entry.id   AF-A0A5D6V3J0-F1
#
_cell.length_a   1.000
_cell.length_b   1.000
_cell.length_c   1.000
_cell.angle_alpha   90.00
_cell.angle_beta   90.00
_cell.angle_gamma   90.00
#
_symmetry.space_group_name_H-M   'P 1'
#
loop_
_entity.id
_entity.type
_entity.pdbx_description
1 polymer ?
#
loop_
_entity_poly.entity_id
_entity_poly.type
_entity_poly.pdbx_seq_one_letter_code
_entity_poly.pdbx_strand_id
1 'polypeptide(L)'
;MLSLLLLGLVLEGHPQALTPTLPSAYPTEPRPTRADTAQAVHELFKSRRTGGLAWPLVGTVGMLAAILPAQQSTSAGVWTPGVIGGAALVGVGIGKSVRFKRKNETAVLRELAQTGHLPAYVSRRLRGRYRPIPGIAKEENPLPAPGTGPDSLRRSADPLTPGPVAASARQDTLDAITALFMMKRVNGEWPLALALPGLRLMSSGTREYNPVTGSWEETPASGGAVAAGLGLAGVGLTYMLVRHTTYSYEKLNALHAACAAGAPIPAQYRAQLQPRHFAKAGKWKARLARREARRRG
;
A
#
# COMPACT_ATOMS: atom_id res chain seq x y z
N MET A 1 -9.40 -18.55 -34.79
CA MET A 1 -10.85 -18.24 -34.82
C MET A 1 -11.24 -17.64 -33.49
N LEU A 2 -11.85 -16.46 -33.54
CA LEU A 2 -12.07 -15.51 -32.44
C LEU A 2 -13.45 -15.77 -31.81
N SER A 3 -13.54 -16.28 -30.58
CA SER A 3 -14.81 -16.40 -29.86
C SER A 3 -15.16 -15.08 -29.15
N LEU A 4 -15.87 -14.23 -29.88
CA LEU A 4 -16.76 -13.20 -29.40
C LEU A 4 -17.96 -13.87 -28.70
N LEU A 5 -18.12 -13.66 -27.38
CA LEU A 5 -19.34 -14.03 -26.67
C LEU A 5 -20.06 -12.74 -26.23
N LEU A 6 -20.99 -12.35 -27.10
CA LEU A 6 -22.06 -11.38 -26.94
C LEU A 6 -23.28 -12.05 -26.27
N LEU A 7 -24.21 -11.23 -25.77
CA LEU A 7 -25.62 -11.55 -25.40
C LEU A 7 -25.83 -12.34 -24.09
N GLY A 8 -26.78 -12.00 -23.22
CA GLY A 8 -27.88 -11.03 -23.32
C GLY A 8 -28.79 -11.09 -22.10
N LEU A 9 -30.02 -10.58 -22.29
CA LEU A 9 -31.19 -10.56 -21.40
C LEU A 9 -31.34 -9.36 -20.45
N VAL A 10 -31.73 -8.25 -21.10
CA VAL A 10 -32.76 -7.35 -20.57
C VAL A 10 -34.10 -8.11 -20.63
N LEU A 11 -34.78 -8.24 -19.50
CA LEU A 11 -36.17 -8.65 -19.43
C LEU A 11 -36.94 -7.52 -18.73
N GLU A 12 -37.62 -6.70 -19.55
CA GLU A 12 -38.63 -5.76 -19.08
C GLU A 12 -39.90 -6.54 -18.75
N GLY A 13 -40.26 -6.55 -17.47
CA GLY A 13 -41.58 -6.96 -17.00
C GLY A 13 -42.13 -5.87 -16.09
N HIS A 14 -43.06 -5.07 -16.61
CA HIS A 14 -43.85 -4.12 -15.82
C HIS A 14 -45.16 -4.79 -15.41
N PRO A 15 -45.37 -5.13 -14.13
CA PRO A 15 -46.71 -5.29 -13.60
C PRO A 15 -47.24 -3.92 -13.16
N GLN A 16 -48.31 -3.45 -13.80
CA GLN A 16 -49.22 -2.48 -13.18
C GLN A 16 -49.93 -3.17 -12.02
N ALA A 17 -49.80 -2.64 -10.82
CA ALA A 17 -50.61 -3.04 -9.68
C ALA A 17 -51.28 -1.80 -9.08
N LEU A 18 -52.60 -1.92 -8.97
CA LEU A 18 -53.57 -0.96 -8.45
C LEU A 18 -53.21 -0.51 -7.03
N THR A 19 -53.46 0.77 -6.77
CA THR A 19 -53.21 1.49 -5.52
C THR A 19 -54.30 1.18 -4.47
N PRO A 20 -53.97 0.51 -3.34
CA PRO A 20 -54.79 0.56 -2.14
C PRO A 20 -54.22 1.66 -1.22
N THR A 21 -54.95 2.77 -1.09
CA THR A 21 -54.60 3.84 -0.16
C THR A 21 -54.98 3.41 1.26
N LEU A 22 -54.05 2.78 1.97
CA LEU A 22 -54.12 2.56 3.41
C LEU A 22 -53.32 3.65 4.14
N PRO A 23 -53.84 4.22 5.24
CA PRO A 23 -53.10 5.15 6.09
C PRO A 23 -52.04 4.36 6.85
N SER A 24 -50.87 4.22 6.24
CA SER A 24 -49.77 3.55 6.89
C SER A 24 -49.01 4.52 7.77
N ALA A 25 -49.24 4.38 9.07
CA ALA A 25 -48.28 4.80 10.09
C ALA A 25 -47.04 3.88 10.00
N TYR A 26 -46.27 3.98 8.91
CA TYR A 26 -45.00 3.29 8.82
C TYR A 26 -44.08 3.89 9.89
N PRO A 27 -43.47 3.07 10.76
CA PRO A 27 -42.42 3.56 11.64
C PRO A 27 -41.38 4.23 10.77
N THR A 28 -41.12 5.52 11.03
CA THR A 28 -40.09 6.28 10.31
C THR A 28 -38.78 5.55 10.52
N GLU A 29 -38.25 4.93 9.47
CA GLU A 29 -36.99 4.21 9.58
C GLU A 29 -35.92 5.18 10.11
N PRO A 30 -35.14 4.76 11.12
CA PRO A 30 -34.14 5.62 11.72
C PRO A 30 -33.16 6.08 10.65
N ARG A 31 -33.16 7.38 10.38
CA ARG A 31 -32.32 7.97 9.34
C ARG A 31 -30.85 7.84 9.76
N PRO A 32 -29.97 7.30 8.89
CA PRO A 32 -28.57 7.11 9.24
C PRO A 32 -27.92 8.46 9.56
N THR A 33 -27.16 8.49 10.66
CA THR A 33 -26.47 9.69 11.11
C THR A 33 -25.21 9.96 10.29
N ARG A 34 -24.61 11.15 10.45
CA ARG A 34 -23.30 11.46 9.84
C ARG A 34 -22.20 10.53 10.33
N ALA A 35 -22.25 10.12 11.60
CA ALA A 35 -21.30 9.18 12.18
C ALA A 35 -21.42 7.79 11.54
N ASP A 36 -22.65 7.26 11.38
CA ASP A 36 -22.89 5.99 10.70
C ASP A 36 -22.35 6.01 9.26
N THR A 37 -22.54 7.15 8.59
CA THR A 37 -22.05 7.36 7.22
C THR A 37 -20.52 7.39 7.15
N ALA A 38 -19.87 8.07 8.09
CA ALA A 38 -18.41 8.13 8.16
C ALA A 38 -17.80 6.76 8.45
N GLN A 39 -18.41 5.97 9.34
CA GLN A 39 -17.99 4.60 9.59
C GLN A 39 -18.17 3.71 8.36
N ALA A 40 -19.28 3.84 7.64
CA ALA A 40 -19.50 3.10 6.40
C ALA A 40 -18.45 3.44 5.33
N VAL A 41 -18.04 4.70 5.23
CA VAL A 41 -16.92 5.14 4.38
C VAL A 41 -15.61 4.48 4.83
N HIS A 42 -15.32 4.50 6.13
CA HIS A 42 -14.12 3.89 6.68
C HIS A 42 -14.02 2.40 6.32
N GLU A 43 -15.10 1.64 6.57
CA GLU A 43 -15.18 0.21 6.27
C GLU A 43 -15.09 -0.07 4.75
N LEU A 44 -15.72 0.77 3.92
CA LEU A 44 -15.58 0.69 2.46
C LEU A 44 -14.11 0.85 2.03
N PHE A 45 -13.42 1.88 2.53
CA PHE A 45 -12.02 2.13 2.18
C PHE A 45 -11.09 1.04 2.72
N LYS A 46 -11.30 0.60 3.96
CA LYS A 46 -10.57 -0.49 4.60
C LYS A 46 -10.70 -1.79 3.79
N SER A 47 -11.92 -2.21 3.47
CA SER A 47 -12.18 -3.41 2.67
C SER A 47 -11.63 -3.30 1.24
N ARG A 48 -11.73 -2.13 0.60
CA ARG A 48 -11.16 -1.94 -0.74
C ARG A 48 -9.63 -1.91 -0.74
N ARG A 49 -8.98 -1.45 0.33
CA ARG A 49 -7.53 -1.53 0.49
C ARG A 49 -7.05 -2.96 0.68
N THR A 50 -7.71 -3.74 1.53
CA THR A 50 -7.34 -5.15 1.75
C THR A 50 -7.60 -5.98 0.50
N GLY A 51 -8.75 -5.77 -0.17
CA GLY A 51 -9.04 -6.40 -1.46
C GLY A 51 -8.10 -5.96 -2.59
N GLY A 52 -7.56 -4.74 -2.52
CA GLY A 52 -6.57 -4.22 -3.47
C GLY A 52 -5.23 -4.97 -3.46
N LEU A 53 -4.88 -5.62 -2.33
CA LEU A 53 -3.69 -6.48 -2.22
C LEU A 53 -3.91 -7.90 -2.76
N ALA A 54 -5.16 -8.38 -2.74
CA ALA A 54 -5.48 -9.70 -3.29
C ALA A 54 -5.28 -9.76 -4.82
N TRP A 55 -5.61 -8.69 -5.54
CA TRP A 55 -5.47 -8.61 -7.00
C TRP A 55 -4.03 -8.73 -7.54
N PRO A 56 -3.03 -7.98 -7.03
CA PRO A 56 -1.65 -8.17 -7.47
C PRO A 56 -1.17 -9.56 -7.09
N LEU A 57 -1.55 -10.12 -5.94
CA LEU A 57 -1.16 -11.47 -5.57
C LEU A 57 -1.73 -12.53 -6.55
N VAL A 58 -3.02 -12.44 -6.88
CA VAL A 58 -3.66 -13.27 -7.91
C VAL A 58 -3.07 -13.05 -9.30
N GLY A 59 -2.80 -11.80 -9.69
CA GLY A 59 -2.18 -11.46 -10.97
C GLY A 59 -0.76 -12.00 -11.10
N THR A 60 0.00 -11.99 -10.00
CA THR A 60 1.35 -12.55 -9.94
C THR A 60 1.31 -14.07 -10.07
N VAL A 61 0.41 -14.74 -9.34
CA VAL A 61 0.19 -16.19 -9.48
C VAL A 61 -0.28 -16.55 -10.89
N GLY A 62 -1.17 -15.75 -11.49
CA GLY A 62 -1.63 -15.95 -12.87
C GLY A 62 -0.52 -15.78 -13.91
N MET A 63 0.37 -14.79 -13.75
CA MET A 63 1.57 -14.66 -14.59
C MET A 63 2.46 -15.89 -14.44
N LEU A 64 2.71 -16.35 -13.21
CA LEU A 64 3.57 -17.51 -12.97
C LEU A 64 2.97 -18.80 -13.55
N ALA A 65 1.66 -19.00 -13.41
CA ALA A 65 0.94 -20.14 -13.96
C ALA A 65 0.98 -20.16 -15.50
N ALA A 66 0.96 -19.00 -16.15
CA ALA A 66 1.02 -18.88 -17.61
C ALA A 66 2.42 -19.13 -18.21
N ILE A 67 3.47 -19.02 -17.40
CA ILE A 67 4.86 -19.20 -17.85
C ILE A 67 5.27 -20.68 -17.85
N LEU A 68 4.63 -21.50 -17.02
CA LEU A 68 4.91 -22.94 -16.90
C LEU A 68 4.68 -23.74 -18.22
N PRO A 69 3.56 -23.57 -18.96
CA PRO A 69 3.32 -24.32 -20.21
C PRO A 69 4.03 -23.74 -21.43
N ALA A 70 4.35 -22.43 -21.41
CA ALA A 70 4.94 -21.70 -22.54
C ALA A 70 6.35 -22.20 -22.93
N GLN A 71 7.00 -22.94 -22.02
CA GLN A 71 8.37 -23.45 -22.18
C GLN A 71 8.46 -24.66 -23.13
N GLN A 72 7.32 -25.23 -23.57
CA GLN A 72 7.29 -26.38 -24.49
C GLN A 72 7.07 -25.99 -25.97
N SER A 73 6.95 -24.72 -26.31
CA SER A 73 6.75 -24.28 -27.71
C SER A 73 7.91 -23.40 -28.19
N THR A 74 8.56 -23.86 -29.25
CA THR A 74 9.80 -23.39 -29.84
C THR A 74 9.71 -22.01 -30.53
N SER A 75 10.82 -21.26 -30.44
CA SER A 75 11.37 -20.25 -31.37
C SER A 75 10.60 -18.99 -31.78
N ALA A 76 9.32 -18.80 -31.47
CA ALA A 76 8.65 -17.52 -31.74
C ALA A 76 8.40 -16.80 -30.42
N GLY A 77 8.94 -15.58 -30.22
CA GLY A 77 8.83 -14.81 -28.97
C GLY A 77 7.41 -14.80 -28.40
N VAL A 78 7.14 -15.70 -27.44
CA VAL A 78 5.78 -16.03 -27.03
C VAL A 78 5.30 -14.97 -26.04
N TRP A 79 4.59 -13.96 -26.55
CA TRP A 79 3.63 -13.19 -25.76
C TRP A 79 2.46 -14.12 -25.42
N THR A 80 2.63 -15.00 -24.42
CA THR A 80 1.53 -15.86 -24.01
C THR A 80 0.39 -14.99 -23.47
N PRO A 81 -0.87 -15.24 -23.89
CA PRO A 81 -2.03 -14.49 -23.42
C PRO A 81 -2.11 -14.35 -21.89
N GLY A 82 -1.58 -15.33 -21.16
CA GLY A 82 -1.56 -15.31 -19.69
C GLY A 82 -0.57 -14.31 -19.07
N VAL A 83 0.54 -13.96 -19.72
CA VAL A 83 1.46 -12.91 -19.25
C VAL A 83 0.81 -11.53 -19.41
N ILE A 84 0.17 -11.29 -20.55
CA ILE A 84 -0.60 -10.06 -20.81
C ILE A 84 -1.78 -9.95 -19.82
N GLY A 85 -2.53 -11.04 -19.63
CA GLY A 85 -3.64 -11.10 -18.69
C GLY A 85 -3.20 -10.86 -17.24
N GLY A 86 -2.10 -11.48 -16.81
CA GLY A 86 -1.56 -11.28 -15.47
C GLY A 86 -1.04 -9.86 -15.23
N ALA A 87 -0.36 -9.26 -16.20
CA ALA A 87 0.08 -7.86 -16.12
C ALA A 87 -1.10 -6.88 -16.04
N ALA A 88 -2.17 -7.11 -16.80
CA ALA A 88 -3.38 -6.31 -16.73
C ALA A 88 -4.03 -6.38 -15.34
N LEU A 89 -4.08 -7.57 -14.72
CA LEU A 89 -4.62 -7.75 -13.37
C LEU A 89 -3.78 -7.02 -12.30
N VAL A 90 -2.45 -7.04 -12.43
CA VAL A 90 -1.55 -6.26 -11.56
C VAL A 90 -1.81 -4.76 -11.73
N GLY A 91 -1.93 -4.27 -12.97
CA GLY A 91 -2.25 -2.86 -13.27
C GLY A 91 -3.58 -2.42 -12.65
N VAL A 92 -4.62 -3.24 -12.78
CA VAL A 92 -5.94 -2.98 -12.16
C VAL A 92 -5.84 -2.97 -10.63
N GLY A 93 -5.04 -3.86 -10.04
CA GLY A 93 -4.78 -3.92 -8.60
C GLY A 93 -4.10 -2.65 -8.06
N ILE A 94 -3.08 -2.16 -8.77
CA ILE A 94 -2.36 -0.91 -8.42
C ILE A 94 -3.32 0.29 -8.53
N GLY A 95 -4.07 0.40 -9.63
CA GLY A 95 -5.03 1.50 -9.84
C GLY A 95 -6.10 1.57 -8.74
N LYS A 96 -6.65 0.42 -8.33
CA LYS A 96 -7.57 0.35 -7.18
C LYS A 96 -6.90 0.77 -5.88
N SER A 97 -5.68 0.29 -5.61
CA SER A 97 -4.96 0.58 -4.37
C SER A 97 -4.66 2.07 -4.21
N VAL A 98 -4.33 2.77 -5.30
CA VAL A 98 -4.11 4.23 -5.29
C VAL A 98 -5.41 4.99 -4.97
N ARG A 99 -6.54 4.56 -5.55
CA ARG A 99 -7.84 5.23 -5.35
C ARG A 99 -8.33 5.15 -3.91
N PHE A 100 -8.05 4.06 -3.20
CA PHE A 100 -8.51 3.82 -1.82
C PHE A 100 -7.45 4.09 -0.73
N LYS A 101 -6.42 4.91 -1.02
CA LYS A 101 -5.42 5.32 -0.02
C LYS A 101 -6.06 6.10 1.14
N ARG A 102 -5.44 6.01 2.34
CA ARG A 102 -5.87 6.75 3.56
C ARG A 102 -6.04 8.26 3.32
N LYS A 103 -5.21 8.87 2.48
CA LYS A 103 -5.32 10.31 2.14
C LYS A 103 -6.66 10.65 1.48
N ASN A 104 -7.13 9.80 0.56
CA ASN A 104 -8.40 10.02 -0.13
C ASN A 104 -9.58 9.79 0.81
N GLU A 105 -9.47 8.80 1.70
CA GLU A 105 -10.47 8.58 2.74
C GLU A 105 -10.62 9.80 3.65
N THR A 106 -9.50 10.35 4.15
CA THR A 106 -9.53 11.58 4.97
C THR A 106 -10.07 12.78 4.20
N ALA A 107 -9.82 12.88 2.89
CA ALA A 107 -10.39 13.93 2.06
C ALA A 107 -11.92 13.79 1.94
N VAL A 108 -12.41 12.56 1.69
CA VAL A 108 -13.85 12.25 1.64
C VAL A 108 -14.53 12.52 2.98
N LEU A 109 -13.91 12.12 4.10
CA LEU A 109 -14.45 12.37 5.44
C LEU A 109 -14.47 13.87 5.77
N ARG A 110 -13.44 14.61 5.36
CA ARG A 110 -13.40 16.07 5.49
C ARG A 110 -14.50 16.74 4.68
N GLU A 111 -14.69 16.33 3.43
CA GLU A 111 -15.75 16.85 2.56
C GLU A 111 -17.14 16.51 3.11
N LEU A 112 -17.33 15.30 3.64
CA LEU A 112 -18.56 14.89 4.33
C LEU A 112 -18.82 15.76 5.57
N ALA A 113 -17.79 16.05 6.36
CA ALA A 113 -17.90 16.92 7.52
C ALA A 113 -18.29 18.36 7.14
N GLN A 114 -17.70 18.88 6.06
CA GLN A 114 -17.93 20.24 5.57
C GLN A 114 -19.30 20.41 4.89
N THR A 115 -19.64 19.51 3.97
CA THR A 115 -20.81 19.66 3.09
C THR A 115 -22.03 18.87 3.55
N GLY A 116 -21.84 17.86 4.41
CA GLY A 116 -22.87 16.88 4.73
C GLY A 116 -23.19 15.91 3.58
N HIS A 117 -22.48 16.00 2.44
CA HIS A 117 -22.69 15.17 1.27
C HIS A 117 -21.44 14.33 0.94
N LEU A 118 -21.68 13.16 0.35
CA LEU A 118 -20.63 12.26 -0.11
C LEU A 118 -20.38 12.46 -1.60
N PRO A 119 -19.12 12.41 -2.07
CA PRO A 119 -18.82 12.37 -3.49
C PRO A 119 -19.59 11.26 -4.20
N ALA A 120 -20.10 11.56 -5.40
CA ALA A 120 -20.96 10.65 -6.16
C ALA A 120 -20.36 9.25 -6.35
N TYR A 121 -19.04 9.16 -6.50
CA TYR A 121 -18.35 7.88 -6.66
C TYR A 121 -18.32 7.03 -5.37
N VAL A 122 -18.35 7.65 -4.20
CA VAL A 122 -18.39 6.99 -2.89
C VAL A 122 -19.82 6.58 -2.56
N SER A 123 -20.79 7.51 -2.73
CA SER A 123 -22.20 7.24 -2.46
C SER A 123 -22.74 6.07 -3.28
N ARG A 124 -22.39 5.98 -4.58
CA ARG A 124 -22.73 4.83 -5.43
C ARG A 124 -22.22 3.49 -4.87
N ARG A 125 -21.06 3.48 -4.20
CA ARG A 125 -20.45 2.26 -3.65
C ARG A 125 -20.97 1.90 -2.26
N LEU A 126 -21.43 2.88 -1.50
CA LEU A 126 -22.08 2.67 -0.20
C LEU A 126 -23.48 2.06 -0.33
N ARG A 127 -24.18 2.27 -1.46
CA ARG A 127 -25.49 1.66 -1.72
C ARG A 127 -25.50 0.12 -1.76
N GLY A 128 -24.33 -0.51 -1.87
CA GLY A 128 -24.18 -1.97 -1.88
C GLY A 128 -23.95 -2.55 -0.49
N ARG A 129 -22.87 -3.33 -0.34
CA ARG A 129 -22.52 -4.04 0.91
C ARG A 129 -22.09 -3.15 2.09
N TYR A 130 -22.01 -1.84 1.89
CA TYR A 130 -21.50 -0.88 2.89
C TYR A 130 -22.56 0.19 3.19
N ARG A 131 -23.85 -0.20 3.24
CA ARG A 131 -24.91 0.73 3.62
C ARG A 131 -24.69 1.18 5.07
N PRO A 132 -24.78 2.48 5.37
CA PRO A 132 -24.76 2.97 6.75
C PRO A 132 -25.88 2.28 7.54
N ILE A 133 -25.52 1.60 8.62
CA ILE A 133 -26.49 0.96 9.49
C ILE A 133 -26.75 1.92 10.65
N PRO A 134 -27.99 2.42 10.83
CA PRO A 134 -28.29 3.38 11.87
C PRO A 134 -28.05 2.79 13.26
N GLY A 135 -27.38 3.56 14.13
CA GLY A 135 -27.23 3.22 15.55
C GLY A 135 -26.11 2.23 15.88
N ILE A 136 -25.27 1.83 14.91
CA ILE A 136 -24.10 0.95 15.13
C ILE A 136 -22.78 1.73 15.04
N ALA A 137 -22.84 3.06 15.13
CA ALA A 137 -21.66 3.89 15.27
C ALA A 137 -20.84 3.38 16.45
N LYS A 138 -19.69 2.75 16.18
CA LYS A 138 -18.75 2.38 17.23
C LYS A 138 -18.24 3.67 17.86
N GLU A 139 -18.00 3.64 19.16
CA GLU A 139 -17.56 4.78 19.98
C GLU A 139 -16.32 5.50 19.40
N GLU A 140 -15.54 4.81 18.56
CA GLU A 140 -14.47 5.36 17.75
C GLU A 140 -15.03 6.08 16.50
N ASN A 141 -15.62 7.27 16.71
CA ASN A 141 -16.11 8.11 15.62
C ASN A 141 -14.92 8.70 14.83
N PRO A 142 -14.73 8.33 13.55
CA PRO A 142 -13.58 8.79 12.77
C PRO A 142 -13.71 10.25 12.32
N LEU A 143 -14.87 10.88 12.55
CA LEU A 143 -15.02 12.31 12.35
C LEU A 143 -14.35 13.04 13.52
N PRO A 144 -13.34 13.89 13.27
CA PRO A 144 -12.87 14.80 14.31
C PRO A 144 -14.07 15.64 14.73
N ALA A 145 -14.46 15.59 16.00
CA ALA A 145 -15.61 16.36 16.45
C ALA A 145 -15.34 17.84 16.15
N PRO A 146 -16.24 18.53 15.42
CA PRO A 146 -16.04 19.92 15.05
C PRO A 146 -15.85 20.74 16.32
N GLY A 147 -14.64 21.25 16.54
CA GLY A 147 -14.27 22.03 17.73
C GLY A 147 -13.36 21.34 18.75
N THR A 148 -13.06 20.05 18.62
CA THR A 148 -12.04 19.38 19.45
C THR A 148 -10.66 19.46 18.80
N GLY A 149 -10.14 20.68 18.69
CA GLY A 149 -8.71 20.88 18.48
C GLY A 149 -7.92 20.36 19.69
N PRO A 150 -6.68 19.87 19.52
CA PRO A 150 -5.81 19.42 20.61
C PRO A 150 -5.35 20.55 21.58
N ASP A 151 -5.97 21.73 21.55
CA ASP A 151 -5.52 22.90 22.31
C ASP A 151 -5.87 22.86 23.81
N SER A 152 -6.75 21.95 24.24
CA SER A 152 -7.24 21.93 25.62
C SER A 152 -6.35 21.17 26.64
N LEU A 153 -5.22 20.59 26.21
CA LEU A 153 -4.21 20.01 27.12
C LEU A 153 -2.93 20.85 27.23
N ARG A 154 -2.94 22.10 26.77
CA ARG A 154 -1.89 23.10 27.07
C ARG A 154 -2.11 23.72 28.46
N ARG A 155 -2.35 22.86 29.47
CA ARG A 155 -2.47 23.26 30.88
C ARG A 155 -1.10 23.14 31.54
N SER A 156 -0.45 24.29 31.69
CA SER A 156 0.54 24.62 32.73
C SER A 156 1.71 23.66 32.90
N ALA A 157 2.62 23.61 31.91
CA ALA A 157 4.01 23.31 32.19
C ALA A 157 4.74 24.65 32.32
N ASP A 158 5.24 24.94 33.53
CA ASP A 158 6.03 26.13 33.83
C ASP A 158 7.15 26.33 32.80
N PRO A 159 7.37 27.58 32.33
CA PRO A 159 8.41 27.90 31.36
C PRO A 159 9.77 28.00 32.06
N LEU A 160 10.25 26.90 32.65
CA LEU A 160 11.68 26.74 32.89
C LEU A 160 12.34 26.60 31.53
N THR A 161 12.98 27.67 31.11
CA THR A 161 13.64 27.87 29.82
C THR A 161 14.31 26.58 29.36
N PRO A 162 13.84 25.92 28.28
CA PRO A 162 14.51 24.77 27.71
C PRO A 162 15.75 25.29 26.98
N GLY A 163 16.79 25.59 27.75
CA GLY A 163 18.11 25.97 27.30
C GLY A 163 18.70 24.91 26.38
N PRO A 164 19.83 25.21 25.73
CA PRO A 164 20.44 24.51 24.58
C PRO A 164 20.39 22.97 24.57
N VAL A 165 20.34 22.33 25.74
CA VAL A 165 20.13 20.88 25.93
C VAL A 165 18.87 20.36 25.22
N ALA A 166 17.73 21.05 25.31
CA ALA A 166 16.48 20.59 24.69
C ALA A 166 16.54 20.62 23.15
N ALA A 167 17.20 21.64 22.59
CA ALA A 167 17.43 21.75 21.15
C ALA A 167 18.36 20.63 20.65
N SER A 168 19.45 20.35 21.39
CA SER A 168 20.37 19.25 21.05
C SER A 168 19.70 17.87 21.11
N ALA A 169 18.92 17.60 22.15
CA ALA A 169 18.18 16.34 22.30
C ALA A 169 17.13 16.16 21.18
N ARG A 170 16.47 17.26 20.76
CA ARG A 170 15.55 17.24 19.61
C ARG A 170 16.30 16.89 18.32
N GLN A 171 17.45 17.50 18.09
CA GLN A 171 18.27 17.22 16.91
C GLN A 171 18.75 15.76 16.88
N ASP A 172 19.24 15.23 18.00
CA ASP A 172 19.66 13.83 18.09
C ASP A 172 18.50 12.86 17.83
N THR A 173 17.29 13.22 18.25
CA THR A 173 16.10 12.41 17.94
C THR A 173 15.76 12.45 16.44
N LEU A 174 15.88 13.61 15.78
CA LEU A 174 15.69 13.73 14.34
C LEU A 174 16.72 12.92 13.55
N ASP A 175 17.98 12.94 14.00
CA ASP A 175 19.04 12.15 13.38
C ASP A 175 18.83 10.64 13.59
N ALA A 176 18.32 10.24 14.75
CA ALA A 176 17.92 8.85 15.00
C ALA A 176 16.74 8.42 14.10
N ILE A 177 15.77 9.28 13.83
CA ILE A 177 14.67 9.00 12.89
C ILE A 177 15.22 8.84 11.46
N THR A 178 16.14 9.71 11.05
CA THR A 178 16.84 9.58 9.76
C THR A 178 17.55 8.22 9.66
N ALA A 179 18.28 7.82 10.70
CA ALA A 179 18.94 6.52 10.76
C ALA A 179 17.95 5.35 10.70
N LEU A 180 16.78 5.48 11.35
CA LEU A 180 15.70 4.49 11.27
C LEU A 180 15.15 4.35 9.85
N PHE A 181 14.87 5.46 9.16
CA PHE A 181 14.37 5.43 7.78
C PHE A 181 15.37 4.77 6.84
N MET A 182 16.64 5.16 6.93
CA MET A 182 17.71 4.57 6.14
C MET A 182 17.85 3.08 6.40
N MET A 183 17.83 2.66 7.67
CA MET A 183 17.94 1.26 8.02
C MET A 183 16.74 0.44 7.54
N LYS A 184 15.51 0.96 7.67
CA LYS A 184 14.30 0.28 7.18
C LYS A 184 14.26 0.18 5.66
N ARG A 185 14.81 1.16 4.95
CA ARG A 185 14.94 1.16 3.50
C ARG A 185 15.99 0.18 3.01
N VAL A 186 17.20 0.20 3.57
CA VAL A 186 18.27 -0.76 3.24
C VAL A 186 17.84 -2.19 3.58
N ASN A 187 17.16 -2.41 4.71
CA ASN A 187 16.58 -3.72 5.02
C ASN A 187 15.45 -4.12 4.04
N GLY A 188 14.86 -3.15 3.33
CA GLY A 188 13.90 -3.37 2.25
C GLY A 188 14.55 -3.85 0.96
N GLU A 189 15.84 -3.61 0.77
CA GLU A 189 16.62 -4.07 -0.38
C GLU A 189 17.15 -5.50 -0.17
N TRP A 190 17.18 -6.00 1.07
CA TRP A 190 17.68 -7.35 1.36
C TRP A 190 16.95 -8.46 0.59
N PRO A 191 15.62 -8.42 0.40
CA PRO A 191 14.93 -9.41 -0.43
C PRO A 191 15.28 -9.35 -1.92
N LEU A 192 15.93 -8.29 -2.39
CA LEU A 192 16.52 -8.25 -3.73
C LEU A 192 17.73 -9.19 -3.82
N ALA A 193 18.43 -9.43 -2.71
CA ALA A 193 19.43 -10.51 -2.66
C ALA A 193 18.78 -11.89 -2.82
N LEU A 194 17.51 -12.08 -2.45
CA LEU A 194 16.76 -13.31 -2.73
C LEU A 194 16.32 -13.41 -4.21
N ALA A 195 16.29 -12.29 -4.93
CA ALA A 195 16.09 -12.31 -6.38
C ALA A 195 17.32 -12.86 -7.12
N LEU A 196 18.54 -12.80 -6.55
CA LEU A 196 19.75 -13.33 -7.18
C LEU A 196 19.73 -14.86 -7.35
N PRO A 197 19.37 -15.68 -6.32
CA PRO A 197 19.10 -17.10 -6.53
C PRO A 197 18.02 -17.35 -7.58
N GLY A 198 16.96 -16.52 -7.59
CA GLY A 198 15.91 -16.63 -8.60
C GLY A 198 16.44 -16.38 -10.01
N LEU A 199 17.24 -15.33 -10.20
CA LEU A 199 17.89 -15.02 -11.47
C LEU A 199 18.85 -16.13 -11.89
N ARG A 200 19.58 -16.70 -10.92
CA ARG A 200 20.50 -17.82 -11.15
C ARG A 200 19.77 -19.09 -11.57
N LEU A 201 18.59 -19.37 -10.99
CA LEU A 201 17.74 -20.48 -11.42
C LEU A 201 17.20 -20.28 -12.83
N MET A 202 16.87 -19.03 -13.20
CA MET A 202 16.43 -18.71 -14.55
C MET A 202 17.57 -18.79 -15.58
N SER A 203 18.82 -18.57 -15.15
CA SER A 203 20.00 -18.57 -16.01
C SER A 203 20.80 -19.87 -15.94
N SER A 204 20.41 -20.83 -15.10
CA SER A 204 21.13 -22.10 -14.97
C SER A 204 20.76 -23.01 -16.13
N GLY A 205 21.44 -22.84 -17.26
CA GLY A 205 21.56 -23.90 -18.25
C GLY A 205 22.49 -24.97 -17.69
N THR A 206 22.12 -26.24 -17.85
CA THR A 206 23.03 -27.36 -17.59
C THR A 206 23.77 -27.68 -18.88
N ARG A 207 25.09 -27.82 -18.82
CA ARG A 207 25.86 -28.38 -19.94
C ARG A 207 25.87 -29.88 -19.79
N GLU A 208 25.31 -30.56 -20.76
CA GLU A 208 25.28 -32.02 -20.82
C GLU A 208 26.19 -32.46 -21.97
N TYR A 209 27.12 -33.38 -21.68
CA TYR A 209 28.02 -33.90 -22.70
C TYR A 209 27.26 -34.91 -23.54
N ASN A 210 27.13 -34.66 -24.83
CA ASN A 210 26.50 -35.60 -25.75
C ASN A 210 27.58 -36.55 -26.30
N PRO A 211 27.58 -37.84 -25.89
CA PRO A 211 28.63 -38.78 -26.30
C PRO A 211 28.54 -39.15 -27.79
N VAL A 212 27.41 -38.90 -28.45
CA VAL A 212 27.21 -39.24 -29.87
C VAL A 212 27.84 -38.19 -30.78
N THR A 213 27.69 -36.92 -30.44
CA THR A 213 28.23 -35.79 -31.20
C THR A 213 29.63 -35.37 -30.71
N GLY A 214 30.03 -35.84 -29.52
CA GLY A 214 31.31 -35.49 -28.90
C GLY A 214 31.39 -34.04 -28.43
N SER A 215 30.26 -33.33 -28.35
CA SER A 215 30.19 -31.91 -28.00
C SER A 215 29.38 -31.70 -26.70
N TRP A 216 29.63 -30.54 -26.07
CA TRP A 216 28.81 -30.07 -24.95
C TRP A 216 27.60 -29.34 -25.49
N GLU A 217 26.41 -29.82 -25.15
CA GLU A 217 25.15 -29.16 -25.47
C GLU A 217 24.65 -28.37 -24.26
N GLU A 218 24.13 -27.17 -24.49
CA GLU A 218 23.53 -26.34 -23.45
C GLU A 218 22.03 -26.63 -23.39
N THR A 219 21.59 -27.26 -22.32
CA THR A 219 20.18 -27.48 -22.04
C THR A 219 19.63 -26.20 -21.39
N PRO A 220 18.58 -25.56 -21.93
CA PRO A 220 18.00 -24.37 -21.33
C PRO A 220 17.44 -24.69 -19.94
N ALA A 221 17.35 -23.66 -19.09
CA ALA A 221 16.76 -23.79 -17.76
C ALA A 221 15.35 -24.41 -17.86
N SER A 222 15.04 -25.36 -16.98
CA SER A 222 13.72 -26.00 -16.99
C SER A 222 12.62 -24.99 -16.70
N GLY A 223 11.43 -25.19 -17.28
CA GLY A 223 10.29 -24.30 -17.02
C GLY A 223 9.94 -24.15 -15.54
N GLY A 224 10.18 -25.20 -14.74
CA GLY A 224 10.06 -25.16 -13.29
C GLY A 224 11.08 -24.21 -12.63
N ALA A 225 12.35 -24.25 -13.07
CA ALA A 225 13.39 -23.34 -12.57
C ALA A 225 13.10 -21.88 -12.95
N VAL A 226 12.61 -21.64 -14.17
CA VAL A 226 12.21 -20.30 -14.62
C VAL A 226 11.03 -19.75 -13.79
N ALA A 227 10.00 -20.57 -13.59
CA ALA A 227 8.83 -20.18 -12.80
C ALA A 227 9.20 -19.91 -11.32
N ALA A 228 10.03 -20.77 -10.71
CA ALA A 228 10.53 -20.58 -9.36
C ALA A 228 11.35 -19.28 -9.24
N GLY A 229 12.22 -19.02 -10.21
CA GLY A 229 13.05 -17.82 -10.23
C GLY A 229 12.24 -16.52 -10.35
N LEU A 230 11.22 -16.51 -11.22
CA LEU A 230 10.30 -15.38 -11.34
C LEU A 230 9.46 -15.17 -10.08
N GLY A 231 9.02 -16.26 -9.41
CA GLY A 231 8.29 -16.18 -8.16
C GLY A 231 9.11 -15.48 -7.07
N LEU A 232 10.37 -15.90 -6.89
CA LEU A 232 11.28 -15.29 -5.93
C LEU A 232 11.58 -13.82 -6.27
N ALA A 233 11.85 -13.52 -7.54
CA ALA A 233 12.10 -12.15 -7.98
C ALA A 233 10.87 -11.24 -7.76
N GLY A 234 9.67 -11.72 -8.11
CA GLY A 234 8.41 -10.98 -7.94
C GLY A 234 8.10 -10.67 -6.48
N VAL A 235 8.26 -11.65 -5.57
CA VAL A 235 8.07 -11.44 -4.12
C VAL A 235 9.10 -10.44 -3.58
N GLY A 236 10.37 -10.58 -3.94
CA GLY A 236 11.43 -9.67 -3.51
C GLY A 236 11.18 -8.23 -3.93
N LEU A 237 10.81 -8.02 -5.20
CA LEU A 237 10.54 -6.70 -5.76
C LEU A 237 9.28 -6.06 -5.17
N THR A 238 8.22 -6.85 -4.96
CA THR A 238 6.99 -6.35 -4.32
C THR A 238 7.27 -5.91 -2.88
N TYR A 239 8.00 -6.71 -2.10
CA TYR A 239 8.39 -6.35 -0.74
C TYR A 239 9.22 -5.05 -0.72
N MET A 240 10.18 -4.91 -1.64
CA MET A 240 11.00 -3.69 -1.76
C MET A 240 10.12 -2.47 -2.02
N LEU A 241 9.18 -2.53 -2.97
CA LEU A 241 8.29 -1.41 -3.30
C LEU A 241 7.41 -1.00 -2.10
N VAL A 242 6.84 -1.96 -1.38
CA VAL A 242 6.03 -1.66 -0.18
C VAL A 242 6.88 -0.98 0.90
N ARG A 243 8.12 -1.46 1.14
CA ARG A 243 9.04 -0.85 2.10
C ARG A 243 9.46 0.56 1.68
N HIS A 244 9.84 0.75 0.42
CA HIS A 244 10.34 2.01 -0.11
C HIS A 244 9.28 3.11 -0.09
N THR A 245 8.03 2.77 -0.44
CA THR A 245 6.89 3.70 -0.34
C THR A 245 6.52 4.02 1.11
N THR A 246 6.77 3.11 2.05
CA THR A 246 6.52 3.33 3.48
C THR A 246 7.55 4.28 4.09
N TYR A 247 8.83 4.09 3.76
CA TYR A 247 9.98 4.83 4.28
C TYR A 247 10.66 5.68 3.19
N SER A 248 9.88 6.54 2.53
CA SER A 248 10.38 7.43 1.47
C SER A 248 11.07 8.69 2.01
N TYR A 249 11.92 9.30 1.19
CA TYR A 249 12.56 10.58 1.51
C TYR A 249 11.55 11.71 1.70
N GLU A 250 10.48 11.73 0.90
CA GLU A 250 9.41 12.73 1.05
C GLU A 250 8.79 12.72 2.44
N LYS A 251 8.54 11.52 3.00
CA LYS A 251 7.99 11.39 4.35
C LYS A 251 8.98 11.80 5.43
N LEU A 252 10.26 11.50 5.22
CA LEU A 252 11.32 11.94 6.13
C LEU A 252 11.41 13.47 6.13
N ASN A 253 11.44 14.10 4.95
CA ASN A 253 11.51 15.55 4.80
C ASN A 253 10.27 16.23 5.37
N ALA A 254 9.07 15.68 5.12
CA ALA A 254 7.83 16.19 5.70
C ALA A 254 7.85 16.10 7.23
N LEU A 255 8.42 15.02 7.79
CA LEU A 255 8.57 14.87 9.24
C LEU A 255 9.59 15.84 9.82
N HIS A 256 10.73 16.05 9.14
CA HIS A 256 11.72 17.06 9.52
C HIS A 256 11.11 18.46 9.52
N ALA A 257 10.41 18.83 8.45
CA ALA A 257 9.71 20.12 8.34
C ALA A 257 8.68 20.31 9.46
N ALA A 258 7.86 19.28 9.74
CA ALA A 258 6.90 19.33 10.83
C ALA A 258 7.58 19.53 12.20
N CYS A 259 8.68 18.82 12.47
CA CYS A 259 9.40 18.96 13.74
C CYS A 259 10.13 20.30 13.87
N ALA A 260 10.64 20.85 12.75
CA ALA A 260 11.21 22.19 12.70
C ALA A 260 10.14 23.26 13.01
N ALA A 261 8.90 23.04 12.58
CA ALA A 261 7.74 23.85 12.93
C ALA A 261 7.23 23.63 14.38
N GLY A 262 7.94 22.85 15.20
CA GLY A 262 7.59 22.59 16.59
C GLY A 262 6.57 21.47 16.79
N ALA A 263 6.14 20.77 15.73
CA ALA A 263 5.24 19.63 15.88
C ALA A 263 5.95 18.48 16.63
N PRO A 264 5.25 17.78 17.55
CA PRO A 264 5.82 16.64 18.23
C PRO A 264 6.06 15.47 17.26
N ILE A 265 7.06 14.64 17.56
CA ILE A 265 7.34 13.44 16.76
C ILE A 265 6.16 12.48 16.87
N PRO A 266 5.60 11.99 15.75
CA PRO A 266 4.48 11.06 15.76
C PRO A 266 4.77 9.82 16.62
N ALA A 267 3.79 9.40 17.42
CA ALA A 267 3.94 8.29 18.38
C ALA A 267 4.42 6.99 17.72
N GLN A 268 3.97 6.72 16.49
CA GLN A 268 4.38 5.56 15.70
C GLN A 268 5.91 5.49 15.45
N TYR A 269 6.59 6.63 15.33
CA TYR A 269 8.05 6.66 15.13
C TYR A 269 8.77 6.61 16.47
N ARG A 270 8.23 7.27 17.51
CA ARG A 270 8.77 7.20 18.87
C ARG A 270 8.84 5.76 19.38
N ALA A 271 7.77 4.99 19.21
CA ALA A 271 7.74 3.57 19.59
C ALA A 271 8.73 2.68 18.81
N GLN A 272 9.14 3.10 17.61
CA GLN A 272 10.12 2.36 16.80
C GLN A 272 11.56 2.81 17.05
N LEU A 273 11.78 3.95 17.70
CA LEU A 273 13.11 4.40 18.09
C LEU A 273 13.67 3.46 19.16
N GLN A 274 14.94 3.13 19.01
CA GLN A 274 15.66 2.15 19.81
C GLN A 274 17.09 2.67 19.95
N PRO A 275 17.84 2.29 21.00
CA PRO A 275 19.20 2.78 21.23
C PRO A 275 20.13 2.62 20.02
N ARG A 276 19.96 1.54 19.24
CA ARG A 276 20.72 1.30 18.00
C ARG A 276 20.55 2.39 16.94
N HIS A 277 19.42 3.08 16.88
CA HIS A 277 19.17 4.15 15.90
C HIS A 277 20.00 5.39 16.23
N PHE A 278 20.09 5.74 17.52
CA PHE A 278 20.94 6.82 18.02
C PHE A 278 22.43 6.52 17.78
N ALA A 279 22.87 5.29 18.08
CA ALA A 279 24.24 4.88 17.81
C ALA A 279 24.60 4.95 16.30
N LYS A 280 23.68 4.55 15.41
CA LYS A 280 23.86 4.68 13.96
C LYS A 280 23.90 6.14 13.50
N ALA A 281 23.04 7.00 14.06
CA ALA A 281 23.04 8.43 13.78
C ALA A 281 24.39 9.06 14.14
N GLY A 282 24.93 8.76 15.33
CA GLY A 282 26.26 9.21 15.74
C GLY A 282 27.37 8.77 14.79
N LYS A 283 27.37 7.49 14.36
CA LYS A 283 28.32 6.97 13.36
C LYS A 283 28.19 7.70 12.01
N TRP A 284 26.97 8.03 11.59
CA TRP A 284 26.74 8.78 10.35
C TRP A 284 27.30 10.19 10.44
N LYS A 285 27.02 10.92 11.54
CA LYS A 285 27.56 12.26 11.79
C LYS A 285 29.08 12.26 11.74
N ALA A 286 29.72 11.33 12.46
CA ALA A 286 31.17 11.19 12.45
C ALA A 286 31.73 10.93 11.04
N ARG A 287 31.03 10.13 10.23
CA ARG A 287 31.42 9.85 8.83
C ARG A 287 31.30 11.09 7.95
N LEU A 288 30.25 11.91 8.11
CA LEU A 288 30.09 13.17 7.39
C LEU A 288 31.16 14.18 7.77
N ALA A 289 31.41 14.38 9.07
CA ALA A 289 32.46 15.27 9.55
C ALA A 289 33.85 14.90 8.98
N ARG A 290 34.19 13.60 8.92
CA ARG A 290 35.44 13.13 8.27
C ARG A 290 35.48 13.38 6.76
N ARG A 291 34.33 13.40 6.07
CA ARG A 291 34.27 13.73 4.63
C ARG A 291 34.45 15.24 4.41
N GLU A 292 33.87 16.06 5.28
CA GLU A 292 34.02 17.52 5.23
C GLU A 292 35.45 17.95 5.55
N ALA A 293 36.08 17.36 6.56
CA ALA A 293 37.49 17.61 6.88
C ALA A 293 38.42 17.31 5.69
N ARG A 294 38.17 16.19 4.98
CA ARG A 294 38.92 15.82 3.76
C ARG A 294 38.66 16.71 2.55
N ARG A 295 37.60 17.52 2.56
CA ARG A 295 37.30 18.48 1.48
C ARG A 295 37.94 19.84 1.72
N ARG A 296 38.40 20.11 2.95
CA ARG A 296 38.97 21.40 3.36
C ARG A 296 40.50 21.40 3.44
N GLY A 297 41.12 20.23 3.52
CA GLY A 297 42.57 20.05 3.42
C GLY A 297 42.93 19.58 2.02
#